data_AF-A0A7X9EU86-F1
#
_entry.id   AF-A0A7X9EU86-F1
#
_cell.length_a   1.000
_cell.length_b   1.000
_cell.length_c   1.000
_cell.angle_alpha   90.00
_cell.angle_beta   90.00
_cell.angle_gamma   90.00
#
_symmetry.space_group_name_H-M   'P 1'
#
loop_
_entity.id
_entity.type
_entity.pdbx_description
1 polymer ?
#
loop_
_entity_poly.entity_id
_entity_poly.type
_entity_poly.pdbx_seq_one_letter_code
_entity_poly.pdbx_strand_id
1 'polypeptide(L)'
;MPDQGLAWLLEENNPSVRYFALTTLLDQKPKSAEIRKARLAIMDTGAVPAILGQQNEDGSWGLPERFYRDKYRGAVWNLILLAEMGADPV
;
A
#
# COMPACT_ATOMS: atom_id res chain seq x y z
N MET A 1 -23.40 0.55 19.67
CA MET A 1 -23.06 -0.41 18.61
C MET A 1 -21.55 -0.61 18.65
N PRO A 2 -21.01 -1.83 18.48
CA PRO A 2 -19.59 -1.93 18.13
C PRO A 2 -19.34 -1.03 16.92
N ASP A 3 -18.24 -0.29 16.91
CA ASP A 3 -17.96 0.75 15.92
C ASP A 3 -17.84 0.11 14.53
N GLN A 4 -18.92 0.21 13.75
CA GLN A 4 -19.03 -0.37 12.41
C GLN A 4 -18.00 0.23 11.45
N GLY A 5 -17.64 1.51 11.65
CA GLY A 5 -16.60 2.17 10.87
C GLY A 5 -15.23 1.56 11.15
N LEU A 6 -14.92 1.33 12.43
CA LEU A 6 -13.69 0.65 12.81
C LEU A 6 -13.63 -0.80 12.28
N ALA A 7 -14.74 -1.54 12.37
CA ALA A 7 -14.80 -2.90 11.84
C ALA A 7 -14.49 -2.95 10.33
N TRP A 8 -15.02 -1.99 9.57
CA TRP A 8 -14.74 -1.83 8.13
C TRP A 8 -13.27 -1.50 7.86
N LEU A 9 -12.68 -0.55 8.60
CA LEU A 9 -11.26 -0.19 8.48
C LEU A 9 -10.31 -1.37 8.76
N LEU A 10 -10.75 -2.33 9.57
CA LEU A 10 -9.99 -3.50 9.94
C LEU A 10 -10.24 -4.69 9.01
N GLU A 11 -10.98 -4.57 7.91
CA GLU A 11 -11.13 -5.67 6.95
C GLU A 11 -9.79 -6.06 6.27
N GLU A 12 -9.63 -7.32 5.85
CA GLU A 12 -8.39 -7.82 5.23
C GLU A 12 -8.28 -7.46 3.74
N ASN A 13 -9.34 -6.95 3.11
CA ASN A 13 -9.39 -6.62 1.68
C ASN A 13 -8.57 -5.37 1.30
N ASN A 14 -8.21 -4.52 2.27
CA ASN A 14 -7.35 -3.35 2.07
C ASN A 14 -6.22 -3.34 3.13
N PRO A 15 -5.10 -4.05 2.86
CA PRO A 15 -4.01 -4.21 3.82
C PRO A 15 -3.40 -2.89 4.31
N SER A 16 -3.26 -1.90 3.42
CA SER A 16 -2.71 -0.58 3.78
C SER A 16 -3.62 0.14 4.77
N VAL A 17 -4.93 0.21 4.47
CA VAL A 17 -5.91 0.83 5.38
C VAL A 17 -5.92 0.12 6.72
N ARG A 18 -5.94 -1.23 6.73
CA ARG A 18 -5.92 -2.01 7.96
C ARG A 18 -4.66 -1.75 8.78
N TYR A 19 -3.48 -1.74 8.15
CA TYR A 19 -2.21 -1.49 8.82
C TYR A 19 -2.17 -0.11 9.49
N PHE A 20 -2.61 0.94 8.78
CA PHE A 20 -2.66 2.30 9.32
C PHE A 20 -3.75 2.47 10.38
N ALA A 21 -4.90 1.81 10.24
CA ALA A 21 -5.92 1.80 11.28
C ALA A 21 -5.39 1.19 12.59
N LEU A 22 -4.71 0.04 12.51
CA LEU A 22 -4.12 -0.63 13.68
C LEU A 22 -3.03 0.22 14.36
N THR A 23 -2.14 0.83 13.57
CA THR A 23 -0.94 1.50 14.10
C THR A 23 -1.15 2.98 14.42
N THR A 24 -1.95 3.69 13.64
CA THR A 24 -2.12 5.15 13.78
C THR A 24 -3.40 5.51 14.51
N LEU A 25 -4.53 4.83 14.23
CA LEU A 25 -5.80 5.14 14.90
C LEU A 25 -5.93 4.42 16.25
N LEU A 26 -5.52 3.15 16.32
CA LEU A 26 -5.61 2.34 17.54
C LEU A 26 -4.32 2.32 18.38
N ASP A 27 -3.26 2.98 17.93
CA ASP A 27 -1.96 3.08 18.60
C ASP A 27 -1.38 1.72 19.06
N GLN A 28 -1.68 0.65 18.29
CA GLN A 28 -1.19 -0.67 18.63
C GLN A 28 0.29 -0.80 18.29
N LYS A 29 1.04 -1.47 19.18
CA LYS A 29 2.48 -1.65 19.00
C LYS A 29 2.78 -2.59 17.81
N PRO A 30 3.78 -2.28 16.96
CA PRO A 30 4.16 -3.08 15.78
C PRO A 30 4.54 -4.55 16.04
N LYS A 31 4.68 -4.94 17.31
CA LYS A 31 5.03 -6.29 17.73
C LYS A 31 3.83 -7.24 17.81
N SER A 32 2.60 -6.78 17.58
CA SER A 32 1.47 -7.70 17.48
C SER A 32 1.58 -8.55 16.20
N ALA A 33 1.14 -9.82 16.28
CA ALA A 33 1.12 -10.70 15.11
C ALA A 33 0.18 -10.16 14.01
N GLU A 34 -0.88 -9.49 14.42
CA GLU A 34 -1.86 -8.87 13.53
C GLU A 34 -1.28 -7.72 12.70
N ILE A 35 -0.52 -6.82 13.32
CA ILE A 35 0.14 -5.71 12.59
C ILE A 35 1.16 -6.26 11.60
N ARG A 36 1.94 -7.27 11.99
CA ARG A 36 2.90 -7.92 11.06
C ARG A 36 2.18 -8.57 9.88
N LYS A 37 1.07 -9.28 10.12
CA LYS A 37 0.26 -9.88 9.05
C LYS A 37 -0.26 -8.80 8.10
N ALA A 38 -0.83 -7.73 8.62
CA ALA A 38 -1.32 -6.61 7.81
C ALA A 38 -0.19 -5.95 7.00
N ARG A 39 0.99 -5.73 7.62
CA ARG A 39 2.17 -5.17 6.97
C ARG A 39 2.65 -6.02 5.79
N LEU A 40 2.78 -7.34 5.99
CA LEU A 40 3.20 -8.26 4.93
C LEU A 40 2.17 -8.31 3.80
N ALA A 41 0.88 -8.34 4.14
CA ALA A 41 -0.21 -8.39 3.16
C ALA A 41 -0.24 -7.18 2.22
N ILE A 42 0.35 -6.03 2.59
CA ILE A 42 0.51 -4.88 1.70
C ILE A 42 1.29 -5.28 0.45
N MET A 43 2.36 -6.08 0.59
CA MET A 43 3.18 -6.50 -0.56
C MET A 43 2.56 -7.67 -1.33
N ASP A 44 1.74 -8.48 -0.66
CA ASP A 44 1.24 -9.74 -1.22
C ASP A 44 -0.10 -9.61 -1.96
N THR A 45 -0.94 -8.63 -1.58
CA THR A 45 -2.32 -8.52 -2.10
C THR A 45 -2.75 -7.08 -2.36
N GLY A 46 -3.74 -6.90 -3.24
CA GLY A 46 -4.36 -5.61 -3.49
C GLY A 46 -3.56 -4.72 -4.45
N ALA A 47 -3.58 -3.41 -4.18
CA ALA A 47 -3.12 -2.40 -5.15
C ALA A 47 -1.59 -2.34 -5.31
N VAL A 48 -0.81 -2.53 -4.23
CA VAL A 48 0.65 -2.45 -4.27
C VAL A 48 1.26 -3.50 -5.23
N PRO A 49 1.01 -4.81 -5.10
CA PRO A 49 1.54 -5.79 -6.05
C PRO A 49 1.00 -5.56 -7.47
N ALA A 50 -0.24 -5.06 -7.62
CA ALA A 50 -0.80 -4.74 -8.93
C ALA A 50 -0.09 -3.55 -9.60
N ILE A 51 0.39 -2.56 -8.83
CA ILE A 51 1.18 -1.43 -9.36
C ILE A 51 2.60 -1.89 -9.68
N LEU A 52 3.26 -2.64 -8.78
CA LEU A 52 4.61 -3.18 -9.01
C LEU A 52 4.63 -4.12 -10.23
N GLY A 53 3.60 -4.94 -10.42
CA GLY A 53 3.46 -5.81 -11.59
C GLY A 53 3.30 -5.08 -12.94
N GLN A 54 3.10 -3.76 -12.94
CA GLN A 54 3.07 -2.93 -14.16
C GLN A 54 4.43 -2.34 -14.52
N GLN A 55 5.49 -2.66 -13.78
CA GLN A 55 6.84 -2.24 -14.12
C GLN A 55 7.28 -2.89 -15.44
N ASN A 56 8.03 -2.11 -16.22
CA ASN A 56 8.79 -2.61 -17.35
C ASN A 56 9.96 -3.47 -16.85
N GLU A 57 10.63 -4.17 -17.77
CA GLU A 57 11.81 -4.98 -17.45
C GLU A 57 12.95 -4.17 -16.82
N ASP A 58 13.05 -2.87 -17.13
CA ASP A 58 14.05 -1.96 -16.56
C ASP A 58 13.63 -1.37 -15.19
N GLY A 59 12.47 -1.78 -14.66
CA GLY A 59 11.91 -1.29 -13.40
C GLY A 59 11.20 0.06 -13.50
N SER A 60 11.15 0.70 -14.67
CA SER A 60 10.36 1.92 -14.89
C SER A 60 8.87 1.61 -15.03
N TRP A 61 8.05 2.66 -15.05
CA TRP A 61 6.63 2.56 -15.44
C TRP A 61 6.38 3.40 -16.69
N GLY A 62 5.68 2.80 -17.67
CA GLY A 62 5.33 3.46 -18.91
C GLY A 62 6.56 3.83 -19.73
N LEU A 63 6.65 5.08 -20.18
CA LEU A 63 7.82 5.58 -20.90
C LEU A 63 8.78 6.28 -19.92
N PRO A 64 10.04 5.83 -19.77
CA PRO A 64 11.00 6.42 -18.82
C PRO A 64 11.15 7.94 -18.95
N GLU A 65 11.17 8.48 -20.17
CA GLU A 65 11.29 9.91 -20.46
C GLU A 65 10.04 10.75 -20.14
N ARG A 66 8.93 10.08 -19.82
CA ARG A 66 7.67 10.71 -19.38
C ARG A 66 7.34 10.39 -17.92
N PHE A 67 8.32 9.96 -17.13
CA PHE A 67 8.18 9.56 -15.71
C PHE A 67 7.34 10.50 -14.84
N TYR A 68 7.36 11.81 -15.12
CA TYR A 68 6.52 12.82 -14.44
C TYR A 68 5.29 13.24 -15.24
N ARG A 69 5.42 13.39 -16.58
CA ARG A 69 4.39 13.98 -17.45
C ARG A 69 3.24 13.02 -17.75
N ASP A 70 3.46 11.72 -17.67
CA ASP A 70 2.41 10.73 -17.87
C ASP A 70 1.63 10.56 -16.57
N LYS A 71 0.64 11.43 -16.36
CA LYS A 71 -0.09 11.52 -15.10
C LYS A 71 -0.75 10.19 -14.75
N TYR A 72 -0.59 9.75 -13.50
CA TYR A 72 -1.11 8.48 -12.96
C TYR A 72 -0.45 7.20 -13.48
N ARG A 73 0.46 7.30 -14.46
CA ARG A 73 1.09 6.13 -15.10
C ARG A 73 2.61 6.17 -15.04
N GLY A 74 3.19 7.36 -15.06
CA GLY A 74 4.63 7.56 -14.94
C GLY A 74 5.13 7.24 -13.53
N ALA A 75 6.43 6.94 -13.45
CA ALA A 75 7.08 6.48 -12.23
C ALA A 75 6.83 7.37 -11.00
N VAL A 76 6.82 8.71 -11.13
CA VAL A 76 6.61 9.59 -9.97
C VAL A 76 5.25 9.36 -9.31
N TRP A 77 4.20 9.18 -10.10
CA TRP A 77 2.84 8.99 -9.58
C TRP A 77 2.68 7.63 -8.91
N ASN A 78 3.23 6.57 -9.53
CA ASN A 78 3.21 5.24 -8.95
C ASN A 78 4.04 5.17 -7.66
N LEU A 79 5.21 5.80 -7.62
CA LEU A 79 6.05 5.85 -6.41
C LEU A 79 5.36 6.60 -5.26
N ILE A 80 4.69 7.72 -5.54
CA ILE A 80 3.89 8.43 -4.52
C ILE A 80 2.78 7.51 -3.99
N LEU A 81 2.02 6.85 -4.87
CA LEU A 81 0.96 5.92 -4.45
C LEU A 81 1.51 4.76 -3.61
N LEU A 82 2.62 4.15 -4.03
CA LEU A 82 3.28 3.09 -3.29
C LEU A 82 3.71 3.56 -1.89
N ALA A 83 4.28 4.77 -1.77
CA ALA A 83 4.66 5.34 -0.49
C ALA A 83 3.45 5.59 0.43
N GLU A 84 2.38 6.19 -0.09
CA GLU A 84 1.14 6.44 0.67
C GLU A 84 0.46 5.14 1.12
N MET A 85 0.56 4.08 0.32
CA MET A 85 0.06 2.75 0.70
C MET A 85 0.98 1.99 1.66
N GLY A 86 2.17 2.53 1.95
CA GLY A 86 3.16 1.86 2.78
C GLY A 86 3.75 0.62 2.10
N ALA A 87 4.01 0.65 0.80
CA ALA A 87 4.83 -0.39 0.17
C ALA A 87 6.18 -0.53 0.90
N ASP A 88 6.73 -1.73 0.92
CA ASP A 88 8.05 -1.96 1.48
C ASP A 88 9.12 -1.44 0.52
N PRO A 89 9.99 -0.49 0.94
CA PRO A 89 11.05 -0.02 0.07
C PRO A 89 12.10 -1.11 -0.21
N VAL A 90 12.36 -2.03 0.74
CA VAL A 90 13.26 -3.20 0.60
C VAL A 90 13.11 -4.18 1.77
#